data_AF-A0A7S2W1V1-F1
#
_entry.id   AF-A0A7S2W1V1-F1
#
_cell.length_a   1.000
_cell.length_b   1.000
_cell.length_c   1.000
_cell.angle_alpha   90.00
_cell.angle_beta   90.00
_cell.angle_gamma   90.00
#
_symmetry.space_group_name_H-M   'P 1'
#
loop_
_entity.id
_entity.type
_entity.pdbx_description
1 polymer ?
#
loop_
_entity_poly.entity_id
_entity_poly.type
_entity_poly.pdbx_seq_one_letter_code
_entity_poly.pdbx_strand_id
1 'polypeptide(L)'
;DYAPIWRPYRLQGCGGNGRVVADSILDKWKEMPVTIIAMTNATLLLTAVCMLGMTINDKGTESQDMADTDSNTESPSEDLLPEPPENVLSSPNSNSSPVEIVLPKILINGKGENSGRKKWKSVLKQITFLYDLYKSGDEGIILPKDRFPEFYGIKTTWGSFISEVEVRELNRYVATIAVVSEFQEQTLEAMELFERQVMENNYSVEEADVVLTTCHAAKGMEWD
;
A
#
# COMPACT_ATOMS: atom_id res chain seq x y z
N ASP A 1 22.64 -31.44 -6.39
CA ASP A 1 21.35 -30.73 -6.40
C ASP A 1 21.52 -29.34 -5.83
N TYR A 2 21.70 -28.35 -6.70
CA TYR A 2 21.64 -26.94 -6.31
C TYR A 2 20.16 -26.56 -6.20
N ALA A 3 19.69 -26.32 -4.97
CA ALA A 3 18.38 -25.69 -4.80
C ALA A 3 18.52 -24.21 -5.20
N PRO A 4 17.62 -23.66 -6.03
CA PRO A 4 17.68 -22.24 -6.38
C PRO A 4 17.56 -21.38 -5.12
N ILE A 5 18.45 -20.40 -4.99
CA ILE A 5 18.52 -19.48 -3.85
C ILE A 5 17.20 -18.70 -3.69
N TRP A 6 16.53 -18.40 -4.81
CA TRP A 6 15.31 -17.61 -4.86
C TRP A 6 14.05 -18.46 -4.91
N ARG A 7 13.09 -18.15 -4.02
CA ARG A 7 11.76 -18.76 -4.05
C ARG A 7 10.72 -17.80 -4.65
N PRO A 8 10.06 -18.17 -5.76
CA PRO A 8 9.06 -17.31 -6.37
C PRO A 8 7.74 -17.31 -5.58
N TYR A 9 7.20 -16.13 -5.32
CA TYR A 9 5.87 -15.87 -4.81
C TYR A 9 5.08 -15.16 -5.89
N ARG A 10 4.01 -15.77 -6.36
CA ARG A 10 3.11 -15.13 -7.31
C ARG A 10 2.03 -14.40 -6.55
N LEU A 11 1.99 -13.08 -6.72
CA LEU A 11 0.88 -12.25 -6.31
C LEU A 11 -0.17 -12.29 -7.41
N GLN A 12 -1.35 -12.78 -7.05
CA GLN A 12 -2.54 -12.65 -7.86
C GLN A 12 -3.29 -11.40 -7.39
N GLY A 13 -3.39 -10.39 -8.26
CA GLY A 13 -4.26 -9.22 -8.05
C GLY A 13 -4.89 -8.86 -9.39
N CYS A 14 -6.06 -8.23 -9.51
CA CYS A 14 -7.09 -7.77 -8.58
C CYS A 14 -8.39 -7.73 -9.40
N GLY A 15 -9.40 -8.52 -9.01
CA GLY A 15 -10.77 -8.44 -9.55
C GLY A 15 -11.80 -8.04 -8.49
N GLY A 16 -11.35 -7.64 -7.31
CA GLY A 16 -12.16 -7.34 -6.13
C GLY A 16 -11.31 -7.59 -4.89
N ASN A 17 -11.21 -6.59 -4.00
CA ASN A 17 -10.55 -6.64 -2.69
C ASN A 17 -9.35 -7.58 -2.62
N GLY A 18 -8.30 -7.26 -3.39
CA GLY A 18 -7.05 -8.00 -3.37
C GLY A 18 -6.30 -7.75 -2.07
N ARG A 19 -6.72 -8.40 -0.99
CA ARG A 19 -5.88 -8.56 0.21
C ARG A 19 -4.67 -9.38 -0.22
N VAL A 20 -3.46 -8.95 0.12
CA VAL A 20 -2.26 -9.79 0.01
C VAL A 20 -2.57 -11.04 0.82
N VAL A 21 -2.91 -12.14 0.15
CA VAL A 21 -3.23 -13.42 0.78
C VAL A 21 -1.91 -14.00 1.27
N ALA A 22 -1.48 -13.53 2.44
CA ALA A 22 -0.62 -14.16 3.44
C ALA A 22 0.19 -13.08 4.15
N ASP A 23 -0.16 -12.78 5.40
CA ASP A 23 0.79 -12.22 6.39
C ASP A 23 2.13 -13.01 6.36
N SER A 24 2.04 -14.30 5.98
CA SER A 24 3.20 -15.15 5.72
C SER A 24 4.15 -14.68 4.62
N ILE A 25 3.81 -13.78 3.68
CA ILE A 25 4.78 -13.27 2.68
C ILE A 25 5.51 -12.03 3.22
N LEU A 26 4.80 -11.17 3.95
CA LEU A 26 5.33 -9.93 4.50
C LEU A 26 6.45 -10.16 5.52
N ASP A 27 6.49 -11.33 6.15
CA ASP A 27 7.56 -11.68 7.09
C ASP A 27 8.56 -12.71 6.56
N LYS A 28 8.24 -13.44 5.48
CA LYS A 28 9.09 -14.56 5.01
C LYS A 28 10.48 -14.16 4.54
N TRP A 29 10.60 -12.93 4.04
CA TRP A 29 11.88 -12.38 3.61
C TRP A 29 12.91 -12.33 4.74
N LYS A 30 12.47 -12.31 6.00
CA LYS A 30 13.32 -12.37 7.19
C LYS A 30 14.01 -13.73 7.36
N GLU A 31 13.42 -14.79 6.80
CA GLU A 31 13.94 -16.16 6.88
C GLU A 31 14.78 -16.53 5.65
N MET A 32 14.42 -16.01 4.47
CA MET A 32 15.08 -16.34 3.21
C MET A 32 14.80 -15.28 2.13
N PRO A 33 15.69 -15.14 1.12
CA PRO A 33 15.41 -14.27 -0.02
C PRO A 33 14.17 -14.71 -0.81
N VAL A 34 13.32 -13.74 -1.18
CA VAL A 34 12.06 -13.99 -1.88
C VAL A 34 11.91 -13.20 -3.18
N THR A 35 11.37 -13.83 -4.21
CA THR A 35 11.02 -13.13 -5.47
C THR A 35 9.52 -12.93 -5.54
N ILE A 36 9.06 -11.68 -5.55
CA ILE A 36 7.65 -11.31 -5.63
C ILE A 36 7.31 -11.01 -7.09
N ILE A 37 6.38 -11.78 -7.65
CA ILE A 37 5.95 -11.71 -9.04
C ILE A 37 4.53 -11.16 -9.10
N ALA A 38 4.29 -10.05 -9.80
CA ALA A 38 2.93 -9.54 -10.01
C ALA A 38 2.64 -9.14 -11.47
N MET A 39 1.37 -8.93 -11.80
CA MET A 39 0.96 -8.52 -13.14
C MET A 39 1.35 -7.08 -13.47
N THR A 40 1.34 -6.18 -12.48
CA THR A 40 1.58 -4.75 -12.67
C THR A 40 2.61 -4.22 -11.67
N ASN A 41 3.31 -3.14 -12.06
CA ASN A 41 4.22 -2.43 -11.16
C ASN A 41 3.50 -1.79 -9.97
N ALA A 42 2.26 -1.33 -10.14
CA ALA A 42 1.49 -0.72 -9.05
C ALA A 42 1.17 -1.76 -7.94
N THR A 43 0.89 -3.01 -8.32
CA THR A 43 0.73 -4.11 -7.33
C THR A 43 2.03 -4.39 -6.57
N LEU A 44 3.18 -4.33 -7.26
CA LEU A 44 4.49 -4.50 -6.63
C LEU A 44 4.82 -3.31 -5.71
N LEU A 45 4.47 -2.08 -6.10
CA LEU A 45 4.60 -0.89 -5.26
C LEU A 45 3.84 -1.07 -3.96
N LEU A 46 2.54 -1.40 -4.06
CA LEU A 46 1.67 -1.63 -2.92
C LEU A 46 2.30 -2.64 -1.95
N THR A 47 2.74 -3.78 -2.47
CA THR A 47 3.36 -4.84 -1.66
C THR A 47 4.64 -4.35 -0.98
N ALA A 48 5.52 -3.66 -1.72
CA ALA A 48 6.78 -3.17 -1.18
C ALA A 48 6.57 -2.13 -0.07
N VAL A 49 5.62 -1.21 -0.24
CA VAL A 49 5.28 -0.22 0.79
C VAL A 49 4.75 -0.90 2.06
N CYS A 50 3.89 -1.91 1.93
CA CYS A 50 3.42 -2.69 3.08
C CYS A 50 4.58 -3.42 3.79
N MET A 51 5.54 -3.98 3.03
CA MET A 51 6.74 -4.62 3.60
C MET A 51 7.66 -3.63 4.33
N LEU A 52 7.63 -2.34 3.95
CA LEU A 52 8.38 -1.28 4.61
C LEU A 52 7.67 -0.74 5.88
N GLY A 53 6.57 -1.38 6.29
CA GLY A 53 5.91 -1.10 7.57
C GLY A 53 4.92 0.07 7.54
N MET A 54 4.63 0.63 6.37
CA MET A 54 3.50 1.54 6.24
C MET A 54 2.22 0.72 6.34
N THR A 55 1.60 0.79 7.52
CA THR A 55 0.35 0.10 7.82
C THR A 55 -0.82 0.97 7.41
N ILE A 56 -1.85 0.34 6.83
CA ILE A 56 -3.12 1.02 6.56
C ILE A 56 -3.68 1.44 7.91
N ASN A 57 -3.80 2.74 8.15
CA ASN A 57 -4.57 3.21 9.28
C ASN A 57 -6.03 2.81 9.03
N ASP A 58 -6.50 1.79 9.73
CA ASP A 58 -7.87 1.25 9.69
C ASP A 58 -8.92 2.22 10.29
N LYS A 59 -8.63 3.53 10.27
CA LYS A 59 -9.43 4.57 10.91
C LYS A 59 -9.78 5.67 9.92
N GLY A 60 -10.95 5.51 9.32
CA GLY A 60 -11.58 6.51 8.46
C GLY A 60 -13.04 6.22 8.14
N THR A 61 -13.77 5.55 9.04
CA THR A 61 -15.24 5.53 9.00
C THR A 61 -15.74 5.98 10.37
N GLU A 62 -15.53 7.25 10.68
CA GLU A 62 -16.50 7.94 11.53
C GLU A 62 -17.72 8.18 10.65
N SER A 63 -18.63 7.22 10.68
CA SER A 63 -20.03 7.45 10.36
C SER A 63 -20.47 8.68 11.14
N GLN A 64 -20.79 9.73 10.40
CA GLN A 64 -21.43 10.92 10.89
C GLN A 64 -22.85 10.54 11.34
N ASP A 65 -22.95 9.95 12.53
CA ASP A 65 -24.20 9.79 13.25
C ASP A 65 -24.69 11.19 13.60
N MET A 66 -25.72 11.63 12.88
CA MET A 66 -26.51 12.78 13.27
C MET A 66 -27.28 12.44 14.55
N ALA A 67 -26.76 12.90 15.69
CA ALA A 67 -27.53 13.07 16.90
C ALA A 67 -28.05 14.52 16.95
N ASP A 68 -29.37 14.67 17.08
CA ASP A 68 -30.05 15.46 18.12
C ASP A 68 -31.50 15.74 17.70
N THR A 69 -32.50 15.80 18.57
CA THR A 69 -32.70 15.42 19.98
C THR A 69 -34.18 15.74 20.23
N ASP A 70 -34.93 14.87 20.93
CA ASP A 70 -36.06 15.39 21.71
C ASP A 70 -36.36 14.56 22.97
N SER A 71 -36.24 15.28 24.08
CA SER A 71 -36.87 15.16 25.41
C SER A 71 -37.31 13.78 25.95
N ASN A 72 -36.71 13.36 27.08
CA ASN A 72 -37.44 13.42 28.35
C ASN A 72 -36.58 13.21 29.61
N THR A 73 -36.95 13.99 30.62
CA THR A 73 -36.43 14.12 31.98
C THR A 73 -36.97 13.03 32.91
N GLU A 74 -36.13 12.50 33.81
CA GLU A 74 -36.37 12.38 35.27
C GLU A 74 -35.24 11.58 35.96
N SER A 75 -34.73 12.14 37.07
CA SER A 75 -33.80 11.51 38.04
C SER A 75 -34.61 10.87 39.18
N PRO A 76 -34.08 9.96 40.03
CA PRO A 76 -33.18 10.40 41.13
C PRO A 76 -32.15 9.38 41.69
N SER A 77 -31.09 9.97 42.27
CA SER A 77 -30.23 9.58 43.41
C SER A 77 -30.10 8.13 43.88
N GLU A 78 -28.85 7.67 44.09
CA GLU A 78 -28.44 7.04 45.37
C GLU A 78 -26.91 7.04 45.54
N ASP A 79 -26.49 7.47 46.74
CA ASP A 79 -25.14 7.41 47.31
C ASP A 79 -24.62 5.97 47.43
N LEU A 80 -23.29 5.78 47.35
CA LEU A 80 -22.47 4.96 48.27
C LEU A 80 -21.04 4.78 47.71
N LEU A 81 -20.06 5.40 48.37
CA LEU A 81 -18.65 4.97 48.34
C LEU A 81 -18.41 3.98 49.50
N PRO A 82 -17.50 3.01 49.33
CA PRO A 82 -16.17 3.20 49.93
C PRO A 82 -14.99 2.66 49.08
N GLU A 83 -13.83 3.32 49.21
CA GLU A 83 -12.50 2.80 48.80
C GLU A 83 -12.14 1.53 49.59
N PRO A 84 -11.25 0.61 49.09
CA PRO A 84 -9.77 0.76 49.18
C PRO A 84 -9.01 -0.14 48.14
N PRO A 85 -7.69 -0.48 48.24
CA PRO A 85 -6.57 0.06 49.01
C PRO A 85 -5.34 0.47 48.15
N GLU A 86 -4.38 1.10 48.82
CA GLU A 86 -2.99 1.33 48.39
C GLU A 86 -2.18 0.04 48.13
N ASN A 87 -0.98 0.25 47.55
CA ASN A 87 0.18 -0.63 47.36
C ASN A 87 0.14 -1.59 46.16
N VAL A 88 1.06 -1.43 45.21
CA VAL A 88 2.43 -1.99 45.29
C VAL A 88 3.28 -1.33 44.19
N LEU A 89 4.34 -0.64 44.63
CA LEU A 89 5.55 -0.41 43.83
C LEU A 89 6.09 -1.76 43.36
N SER A 90 6.09 -2.02 42.06
CA SER A 90 6.96 -3.02 41.44
C SER A 90 7.28 -2.57 40.03
N SER A 91 8.55 -2.20 39.86
CA SER A 91 9.18 -1.83 38.59
C SER A 91 8.89 -2.83 37.47
N PRO A 92 9.01 -2.37 36.22
CA PRO A 92 9.87 -3.08 35.30
C PRO A 92 10.97 -2.13 34.85
N ASN A 93 12.20 -2.45 35.27
CA ASN A 93 13.38 -2.16 34.47
C ASN A 93 13.25 -2.98 33.17
N SER A 94 12.44 -2.51 32.24
CA SER A 94 12.51 -2.97 30.85
C SER A 94 13.71 -2.29 30.22
N ASN A 95 14.88 -2.91 30.40
CA ASN A 95 15.98 -2.79 29.44
C ASN A 95 15.54 -3.42 28.12
N SER A 96 14.52 -2.84 27.47
CA SER A 96 14.23 -3.10 26.08
C SER A 96 15.32 -2.39 25.30
N SER A 97 16.38 -3.11 24.95
CA SER A 97 17.26 -2.72 23.86
C SER A 97 16.37 -2.26 22.70
N PRO A 98 16.65 -1.09 22.07
CA PRO A 98 15.84 -0.64 20.95
C PRO A 98 15.77 -1.77 19.93
N VAL A 99 14.54 -2.24 19.65
CA VAL A 99 14.31 -3.24 18.63
C VAL A 99 14.72 -2.57 17.32
N GLU A 100 15.87 -2.97 16.79
CA GLU A 100 16.35 -2.47 15.52
C GLU A 100 15.34 -2.91 14.45
N ILE A 101 14.60 -1.94 13.90
CA ILE A 101 13.64 -2.20 12.84
C ILE A 101 14.45 -2.45 11.57
N VAL A 102 14.74 -3.73 11.31
CA VAL A 102 15.39 -4.16 10.08
C VAL A 102 14.37 -4.06 8.94
N LEU A 103 14.63 -3.22 7.96
CA LEU A 103 13.83 -3.10 6.73
C LEU A 103 14.41 -4.01 5.64
N PRO A 104 13.57 -4.58 4.76
CA PRO A 104 14.03 -5.42 3.66
C PRO A 104 14.82 -4.61 2.63
N LYS A 105 15.90 -5.19 2.10
CA LYS A 105 16.60 -4.70 0.91
C LYS A 105 15.87 -5.15 -0.33
N ILE A 106 15.13 -4.23 -0.95
CA ILE A 106 14.25 -4.53 -2.09
C ILE A 106 14.93 -4.16 -3.41
N LEU A 107 15.08 -5.13 -4.30
CA LEU A 107 15.56 -4.97 -5.67
C LEU A 107 14.40 -5.01 -6.67
N ILE A 108 14.41 -4.11 -7.66
CA ILE A 108 13.53 -4.18 -8.83
C ILE A 108 14.20 -5.01 -9.92
N ASN A 109 13.59 -6.12 -10.31
CA ASN A 109 14.01 -6.86 -11.48
C ASN A 109 13.50 -6.21 -12.77
N GLY A 110 14.45 -5.77 -13.60
CA GLY A 110 14.19 -5.28 -14.95
C GLY A 110 15.35 -4.44 -15.46
N LYS A 111 15.93 -4.84 -16.60
CA LYS A 111 16.93 -4.06 -17.32
C LYS A 111 16.28 -3.39 -18.54
N GLY A 112 16.62 -2.13 -18.80
CA GLY A 112 16.19 -1.39 -20.00
C GLY A 112 15.00 -0.44 -19.81
N GLU A 113 14.69 0.32 -20.86
CA GLU A 113 13.72 1.41 -20.84
C GLU A 113 12.28 0.97 -20.53
N ASN A 114 11.93 -0.27 -20.90
CA ASN A 114 10.56 -0.81 -20.84
C ASN A 114 10.25 -1.64 -19.58
N SER A 115 11.26 -1.92 -18.75
CA SER A 115 11.13 -2.74 -17.53
C SER A 115 11.86 -2.15 -16.31
N GLY A 116 12.61 -1.06 -16.49
CA GLY A 116 13.42 -0.42 -15.44
C GLY A 116 12.80 0.85 -14.84
N ARG A 117 13.65 1.68 -14.20
CA ARG A 117 13.27 2.89 -13.45
C ARG A 117 12.32 3.85 -14.18
N LYS A 118 12.46 4.02 -15.51
CA LYS A 118 11.58 4.91 -16.31
C LYS A 118 10.10 4.49 -16.21
N LYS A 119 9.82 3.19 -16.25
CA LYS A 119 8.45 2.67 -16.14
C LYS A 119 7.88 2.89 -14.74
N TRP A 120 8.70 2.70 -13.70
CA TRP A 120 8.32 3.03 -12.33
C TRP A 120 7.99 4.51 -12.16
N LYS A 121 8.83 5.41 -12.67
CA LYS A 121 8.52 6.86 -12.68
C LYS A 121 7.21 7.18 -13.40
N SER A 122 6.92 6.50 -14.51
CA SER A 122 5.65 6.65 -15.21
C SER A 122 4.46 6.21 -14.36
N VAL A 123 4.60 5.12 -13.60
CA VAL A 123 3.55 4.61 -12.70
C VAL A 123 3.35 5.56 -11.52
N LEU A 124 4.44 6.01 -10.89
CA LEU A 124 4.38 7.01 -9.82
C LEU A 124 3.66 8.27 -10.29
N LYS A 125 4.02 8.81 -11.46
CA LYS A 125 3.34 9.99 -12.03
C LYS A 125 1.84 9.76 -12.27
N GLN A 126 1.45 8.56 -12.73
CA GLN A 126 0.05 8.22 -12.90
C GLN A 126 -0.70 8.17 -11.55
N ILE A 127 -0.07 7.60 -10.51
CA ILE A 127 -0.63 7.60 -9.15
C ILE A 127 -0.78 9.02 -8.62
N THR A 128 0.19 9.91 -8.83
CA THR A 128 0.08 11.34 -8.44
C THR A 128 -1.17 11.99 -9.04
N PHE A 129 -1.40 11.84 -10.34
CA PHE A 129 -2.60 12.42 -10.96
C PHE A 129 -3.91 11.85 -10.41
N LEU A 130 -3.93 10.56 -10.08
CA LEU A 130 -5.09 9.92 -9.46
C LEU A 130 -5.28 10.35 -8.01
N TYR A 131 -4.19 10.61 -7.28
CA TYR A 131 -4.24 11.20 -5.95
C TYR A 131 -4.77 12.65 -5.99
N ASP A 132 -4.32 13.47 -6.94
CA ASP A 132 -4.86 14.82 -7.13
C ASP A 132 -6.37 14.79 -7.42
N LEU A 133 -6.81 13.82 -8.23
CA LEU A 133 -8.22 13.57 -8.48
C LEU A 133 -8.97 13.16 -7.19
N TYR A 134 -8.41 12.24 -6.41
CA TYR A 134 -8.95 11.86 -5.11
C TYR A 134 -9.12 13.07 -4.16
N LYS A 135 -8.06 13.89 -4.03
CA LYS A 135 -8.06 15.08 -3.18
C LYS A 135 -9.00 16.19 -3.64
N SER A 136 -9.35 16.23 -4.93
CA SER A 136 -10.31 17.21 -5.46
C SER A 136 -11.76 16.99 -5.00
N GLY A 137 -12.07 15.83 -4.39
CA GLY A 137 -13.40 15.52 -3.89
C GLY A 137 -14.49 15.67 -4.95
N ASP A 138 -15.60 16.31 -4.57
CA ASP A 138 -16.74 16.58 -5.44
C ASP A 138 -16.45 17.65 -6.49
N GLU A 139 -15.42 18.48 -6.27
CA GLU A 139 -15.04 19.47 -7.26
C GLU A 139 -14.53 18.78 -8.52
N GLY A 140 -13.73 17.73 -8.42
CA GLY A 140 -13.18 17.03 -9.59
C GLY A 140 -12.17 17.87 -10.39
N ILE A 141 -11.44 17.23 -11.29
CA ILE A 141 -10.42 17.86 -12.15
C ILE A 141 -10.49 17.36 -13.59
N ILE A 142 -9.84 18.09 -14.50
CA ILE A 142 -9.63 17.63 -15.88
C ILE A 142 -8.32 16.84 -15.93
N LEU A 143 -8.42 15.56 -16.28
CA LEU A 143 -7.25 14.69 -16.36
C LEU A 143 -6.42 14.93 -17.63
N PRO A 144 -5.08 14.76 -17.56
CA PRO A 144 -4.20 15.01 -18.69
C PRO A 144 -4.40 13.98 -19.82
N LYS A 145 -4.56 14.46 -21.06
CA LYS A 145 -4.87 13.66 -22.25
C LYS A 145 -3.87 12.54 -22.52
N ASP A 146 -2.58 12.78 -22.29
CA ASP A 146 -1.51 11.83 -22.57
C ASP A 146 -1.54 10.60 -21.64
N ARG A 147 -2.28 10.68 -20.53
CA ARG A 147 -2.40 9.61 -19.52
C ARG A 147 -3.82 9.07 -19.39
N PHE A 148 -4.82 9.93 -19.58
CA PHE A 148 -6.24 9.62 -19.42
C PHE A 148 -7.04 10.04 -20.65
N PRO A 149 -6.73 9.51 -21.85
CA PRO A 149 -7.39 9.91 -23.09
C PRO A 149 -8.91 9.69 -23.09
N GLU A 150 -9.43 8.69 -22.37
CA GLU A 150 -10.87 8.39 -22.26
C GLU A 150 -11.64 9.43 -21.43
N PHE A 151 -10.92 10.19 -20.60
CA PHE A 151 -11.46 11.20 -19.69
C PHE A 151 -11.11 12.63 -20.14
N TYR A 152 -10.47 12.78 -21.30
CA TYR A 152 -9.98 14.07 -21.75
C TYR A 152 -11.11 15.08 -21.98
N GLY A 153 -10.92 16.29 -21.47
CA GLY A 153 -11.87 17.40 -21.64
C GLY A 153 -13.13 17.27 -20.80
N ILE A 154 -13.25 16.21 -19.99
CA ILE A 154 -14.35 16.00 -19.07
C ILE A 154 -13.84 16.34 -17.67
N LYS A 155 -14.67 17.05 -16.92
CA LYS A 155 -14.42 17.30 -15.50
C LYS A 155 -14.82 16.04 -14.74
N THR A 156 -13.86 15.37 -14.14
CA THR A 156 -14.03 14.03 -13.55
C THR A 156 -13.81 14.12 -12.04
N THR A 157 -14.66 13.45 -11.27
CA THR A 157 -14.49 13.24 -9.82
C THR A 157 -13.92 11.84 -9.55
N TRP A 158 -13.40 11.59 -8.35
CA TRP A 158 -12.88 10.27 -7.98
C TRP A 158 -13.91 9.15 -8.16
N GLY A 159 -15.13 9.36 -7.67
CA GLY A 159 -16.22 8.37 -7.77
C GLY A 159 -16.63 8.09 -9.22
N SER A 160 -16.79 9.14 -10.04
CA SER A 160 -17.11 8.97 -11.47
C SER A 160 -16.00 8.27 -12.24
N PHE A 161 -14.73 8.56 -11.92
CA PHE A 161 -13.59 7.89 -12.52
C PHE A 161 -13.60 6.39 -12.25
N ILE A 162 -13.74 5.99 -10.98
CA ILE A 162 -13.79 4.56 -10.60
C ILE A 162 -14.95 3.86 -11.31
N SER A 163 -16.15 4.47 -11.28
CA SER A 163 -17.34 3.89 -11.91
C SER A 163 -17.15 3.69 -13.42
N GLU A 164 -16.60 4.68 -14.13
CA GLU A 164 -16.33 4.56 -15.56
C GLU A 164 -15.21 3.56 -15.87
N VAL A 165 -14.19 3.45 -15.01
CA VAL A 165 -13.14 2.42 -15.15
C VAL A 165 -13.71 1.02 -15.02
N GLU A 166 -14.63 0.80 -14.07
CA GLU A 166 -15.30 -0.47 -13.88
C GLU A 166 -16.24 -0.79 -15.05
N VAL A 167 -17.16 0.13 -15.38
CA VAL A 167 -18.17 -0.07 -16.43
C VAL A 167 -17.54 -0.29 -17.81
N ARG A 168 -16.43 0.37 -18.11
CA ARG A 168 -15.71 0.24 -19.39
C ARG A 168 -14.56 -0.76 -19.34
N GLU A 169 -14.38 -1.48 -18.22
CA GLU A 169 -13.32 -2.47 -18.00
C GLU A 169 -11.91 -1.93 -18.33
N LEU A 170 -11.61 -0.69 -17.91
CA LEU A 170 -10.32 -0.03 -18.18
C LEU A 170 -9.22 -0.55 -17.24
N ASN A 171 -8.86 -1.83 -17.42
CA ASN A 171 -7.96 -2.62 -16.56
C ASN A 171 -6.59 -1.97 -16.27
N ARG A 172 -6.13 -1.05 -17.12
CA ARG A 172 -4.86 -0.34 -16.92
C ARG A 172 -4.86 0.61 -15.71
N TYR A 173 -6.02 1.00 -15.21
CA TYR A 173 -6.16 1.92 -14.07
C TYR A 173 -6.39 1.21 -12.75
N VAL A 174 -6.88 -0.03 -12.79
CA VAL A 174 -7.31 -0.80 -11.60
C VAL A 174 -6.22 -0.84 -10.53
N ALA A 175 -4.98 -1.17 -10.91
CA ALA A 175 -3.90 -1.28 -9.93
C ALA A 175 -3.46 0.08 -9.35
N THR A 176 -3.53 1.17 -10.12
CA THR A 176 -3.22 2.51 -9.60
C THR A 176 -4.36 3.07 -8.74
N ILE A 177 -5.61 2.73 -9.05
CA ILE A 177 -6.76 3.04 -8.19
C ILE A 177 -6.62 2.33 -6.85
N ALA A 178 -6.22 1.06 -6.86
CA ALA A 178 -6.00 0.29 -5.64
C ALA A 178 -4.96 0.96 -4.72
N VAL A 179 -3.83 1.44 -5.27
CA VAL A 179 -2.82 2.16 -4.47
C VAL A 179 -3.40 3.41 -3.80
N VAL A 180 -4.12 4.26 -4.54
CA VAL A 180 -4.72 5.49 -3.98
C VAL A 180 -5.81 5.16 -2.97
N SER A 181 -6.63 4.13 -3.24
CA SER A 181 -7.71 3.72 -2.34
C SER A 181 -7.19 3.12 -1.04
N GLU A 182 -6.05 2.41 -1.12
CA GLU A 182 -5.40 1.79 0.03
C GLU A 182 -4.78 2.84 0.96
N PHE A 183 -3.94 3.73 0.42
CA PHE A 183 -3.17 4.67 1.23
C PHE A 183 -3.88 6.00 1.45
N GLN A 184 -4.86 6.36 0.62
CA GLN A 184 -5.65 7.58 0.74
C GLN A 184 -4.75 8.81 0.91
N GLU A 185 -4.88 9.54 2.03
CA GLU A 185 -4.08 10.71 2.41
C GLU A 185 -2.57 10.41 2.51
N GLN A 186 -2.18 9.16 2.77
CA GLN A 186 -0.79 8.74 2.86
C GLN A 186 -0.19 8.33 1.51
N THR A 187 -0.94 8.44 0.40
CA THR A 187 -0.48 7.97 -0.92
C THR A 187 0.86 8.60 -1.34
N LEU A 188 1.05 9.90 -1.11
CA LEU A 188 2.31 10.56 -1.48
C LEU A 188 3.48 10.11 -0.59
N GLU A 189 3.23 9.91 0.71
CA GLU A 189 4.23 9.39 1.64
C GLU A 189 4.63 7.95 1.28
N ALA A 190 3.66 7.11 0.92
CA ALA A 190 3.88 5.75 0.41
C ALA A 190 4.78 5.76 -0.83
N MET A 191 4.51 6.67 -1.78
CA MET A 191 5.30 6.82 -2.99
C MET A 191 6.73 7.30 -2.72
N GLU A 192 6.91 8.27 -1.83
CA GLU A 192 8.23 8.77 -1.42
C GLU A 192 9.04 7.69 -0.71
N LEU A 193 8.40 6.94 0.19
CA LEU A 193 9.01 5.80 0.87
C LEU A 193 9.48 4.75 -0.15
N PHE A 194 8.64 4.41 -1.12
CA PHE A 194 8.99 3.48 -2.19
C PHE A 194 10.15 4.00 -3.06
N GLU A 195 10.13 5.26 -3.48
CA GLU A 195 11.19 5.83 -4.31
C GLU A 195 12.54 5.79 -3.57
N ARG A 196 12.58 6.27 -2.33
CA ARG A 196 13.78 6.29 -1.50
C ARG A 196 14.30 4.89 -1.18
N GLN A 197 13.44 3.98 -0.73
CA GLN A 197 13.90 2.68 -0.22
C GLN A 197 14.13 1.64 -1.30
N VAL A 198 13.42 1.75 -2.43
CA VAL A 198 13.42 0.72 -3.48
C VAL A 198 14.06 1.23 -4.75
N MET A 199 13.65 2.41 -5.22
CA MET A 199 14.14 2.90 -6.51
C MET A 199 15.55 3.46 -6.44
N GLU A 200 15.93 4.11 -5.33
CA GLU A 200 17.24 4.76 -5.19
C GLU A 200 18.35 3.79 -4.76
N ASN A 201 18.04 2.81 -3.90
CA ASN A 201 19.03 1.99 -3.19
C ASN A 201 19.81 0.95 -4.03
N ASN A 202 19.45 0.68 -5.30
CA ASN A 202 20.28 -0.05 -6.28
C ASN A 202 20.99 -1.34 -5.79
N TYR A 203 20.36 -2.12 -4.92
CA TYR A 203 20.94 -3.37 -4.43
C TYR A 203 21.28 -4.34 -5.57
N SER A 204 22.35 -5.13 -5.41
CA SER A 204 22.58 -6.26 -6.30
C SER A 204 21.62 -7.42 -5.98
N VAL A 205 21.57 -8.44 -6.84
CA VAL A 205 20.75 -9.63 -6.57
C VAL A 205 21.26 -10.32 -5.30
N GLU A 206 22.57 -10.43 -5.12
CA GLU A 206 23.20 -11.11 -3.98
C GLU A 206 22.97 -10.40 -2.64
N GLU A 207 22.68 -9.10 -2.68
CA GLU A 207 22.44 -8.27 -1.50
C GLU A 207 20.95 -8.14 -1.14
N ALA A 208 20.06 -8.50 -2.06
CA ALA A 208 18.63 -8.27 -1.90
C ALA A 208 17.99 -9.33 -1.00
N ASP A 209 17.06 -8.90 -0.14
CA ASP A 209 16.16 -9.79 0.59
C ASP A 209 14.91 -10.08 -0.24
N VAL A 210 14.53 -9.14 -1.12
CA VAL A 210 13.31 -9.19 -1.92
C VAL A 210 13.60 -8.75 -3.35
N VAL A 211 13.14 -9.51 -4.32
CA VAL A 211 13.16 -9.13 -5.74
C VAL A 211 11.74 -8.90 -6.24
N LEU A 212 11.41 -7.68 -6.65
CA LEU A 212 10.15 -7.33 -7.29
C LEU A 212 10.26 -7.55 -8.79
N THR A 213 9.40 -8.37 -9.37
CA THR A 213 9.40 -8.64 -10.81
C THR A 213 7.97 -8.67 -11.36
N THR A 214 7.78 -8.18 -12.58
CA THR A 214 6.49 -8.39 -13.26
C THR A 214 6.45 -9.77 -13.89
N CYS A 215 5.26 -10.34 -14.10
CA CYS A 215 5.10 -11.60 -14.83
C CYS A 215 5.82 -11.58 -16.20
N HIS A 216 5.88 -10.42 -16.86
CA HIS A 216 6.59 -10.24 -18.13
C HIS A 216 8.10 -10.27 -17.95
N ALA A 217 8.63 -9.55 -16.95
CA ALA A 217 10.06 -9.54 -16.64
C ALA A 217 10.56 -10.89 -16.09
N ALA A 218 9.69 -11.63 -15.40
CA ALA A 218 10.00 -12.93 -14.82
C ALA A 218 10.22 -14.03 -15.86
N LYS A 219 9.66 -13.92 -17.07
CA LYS A 219 9.83 -14.93 -18.13
C LYS A 219 11.28 -15.15 -18.57
N GLY A 220 12.14 -14.13 -18.42
CA GLY A 220 13.57 -14.23 -18.71
C GLY A 220 14.42 -14.50 -17.48
N MET A 221 13.81 -14.76 -16.32
CA MET A 221 14.50 -15.18 -15.11
C MET A 221 14.58 -16.70 -15.10
N GLU A 222 15.32 -17.25 -16.06
CA GLU A 222 15.87 -18.59 -15.87
C GLU A 222 16.96 -18.42 -14.81
N TRP A 223 16.65 -18.81 -13.58
CA TRP A 223 17.60 -18.77 -12.47
C TRP A 223 18.42 -20.06 -12.54
N ASP A 224 19.66 -19.94 -13.03
CA ASP A 224 20.68 -21.01 -12.94
C ASP A 224 21.02 -21.35 -11.49
#